data_AF-A0AB39TPN0-F1
#
_entry.id   AF-A0AB39TPN0-F1
#
_cell.length_a   1.000
_cell.length_b   1.000
_cell.length_c   1.000
_cell.angle_alpha   90.00
_cell.angle_beta   90.00
_cell.angle_gamma   90.00
#
_symmetry.space_group_name_H-M   'P 1'
#
loop_
_entity.id
_entity.type
_entity.pdbx_description
1 polymer ?
#
loop_
_entity_poly.entity_id
_entity_poly.type
_entity_poly.pdbx_seq_one_letter_code
_entity_poly.pdbx_strand_id
1 'polypeptide(L)'
;MTEPAITPIGRVKHRPRTRIRRLRGRRADTTPTTGAHPAGSDAKPRTRLVEWHTMTGPERIAAWGGLCDWVTWLHDRYELAVESRLPRCWAEHPGLIEELWALKVWREEIYGAALDQQVGQAARYWHTELRTVVANATAVYATACRTGHRGQEFPAAEDRELQKRWTDADPWAGIPGRLLAAHADTAEAGSPDRLTAAQMDDARARGLATPISPGIPEYVRFADTWWAVDIDGAWLRVVNEELLARLDDAAARMAAADDAARRYREATTGTKSRTN
;
A
#
# COMPACT_ATOMS: atom_id res chain seq x y z
N MET A 1 59.37 -6.52 -36.94
CA MET A 1 59.45 -5.10 -37.35
C MET A 1 58.56 -4.92 -38.57
N THR A 2 57.32 -4.45 -38.35
CA THR A 2 56.54 -3.51 -39.19
C THR A 2 55.11 -3.46 -38.65
N GLU A 3 54.71 -2.28 -38.15
CA GLU A 3 53.35 -1.91 -37.72
C GLU A 3 52.37 -1.87 -38.92
N PRO A 4 51.10 -2.23 -38.74
CA PRO A 4 50.03 -1.77 -39.62
C PRO A 4 49.39 -0.47 -39.09
N ALA A 5 49.27 0.47 -40.02
CA ALA A 5 48.80 1.83 -39.86
C ALA A 5 47.31 1.95 -39.45
N ILE A 6 47.07 2.85 -38.50
CA ILE A 6 45.77 3.35 -38.05
C ILE A 6 45.19 4.27 -39.12
N THR A 7 43.94 4.02 -39.54
CA THR A 7 43.17 4.93 -40.42
C THR A 7 42.05 5.62 -39.62
N PRO A 8 41.83 6.95 -39.75
CA PRO A 8 40.96 7.69 -38.85
C PRO A 8 39.48 7.81 -39.29
N ILE A 9 38.61 7.64 -38.28
CA ILE A 9 37.39 8.38 -37.91
C ILE A 9 36.61 9.08 -39.04
N GLY A 10 35.47 8.47 -39.39
CA GLY A 10 34.41 9.06 -40.21
C GLY A 10 33.58 10.12 -39.46
N ARG A 11 33.57 11.31 -40.05
CA ARG A 11 32.90 12.57 -39.69
C ARG A 11 31.38 12.50 -39.87
N VAL A 12 30.60 12.53 -38.77
CA VAL A 12 29.13 12.70 -38.82
C VAL A 12 28.78 14.19 -38.94
N LYS A 13 28.02 14.54 -40.00
CA LYS A 13 27.62 15.89 -40.36
C LYS A 13 26.44 16.38 -39.50
N HIS A 14 26.58 17.58 -38.96
CA HIS A 14 25.52 18.35 -38.30
C HIS A 14 24.56 19.06 -39.29
N ARG A 15 23.36 19.36 -38.75
CA ARG A 15 22.33 20.38 -39.08
C ARG A 15 21.13 19.96 -39.94
N PRO A 16 19.96 20.66 -39.85
CA PRO A 16 19.66 21.88 -39.08
C PRO A 16 18.40 21.87 -38.20
N ARG A 17 18.31 22.96 -37.41
CA ARG A 17 17.28 23.36 -36.44
C ARG A 17 15.97 23.76 -37.13
N THR A 18 14.85 23.15 -36.75
CA THR A 18 13.52 23.64 -37.09
C THR A 18 13.03 24.64 -36.04
N ARG A 19 12.87 25.90 -36.46
CA ARG A 19 12.25 26.98 -35.67
C ARG A 19 10.75 26.74 -35.58
N ILE A 20 10.22 26.51 -34.38
CA ILE A 20 8.77 26.61 -34.15
C ILE A 20 8.44 28.06 -33.77
N ARG A 21 7.59 28.64 -34.62
CA ARG A 21 7.11 30.01 -34.64
C ARG A 21 6.15 30.25 -33.47
N ARG A 22 6.46 31.23 -32.62
CA ARG A 22 5.54 31.75 -31.59
C ARG A 22 4.33 32.38 -32.29
N LEU A 23 3.15 31.83 -32.09
CA LEU A 23 1.90 32.52 -32.36
C LEU A 23 1.50 33.28 -31.08
N ARG A 24 1.69 34.60 -31.13
CA ARG A 24 1.05 35.57 -30.25
C ARG A 24 -0.38 35.80 -30.75
N GLY A 25 -1.33 35.71 -29.83
CA GLY A 25 -2.74 36.07 -29.96
C GLY A 25 -3.49 35.30 -28.88
N ARG A 26 -4.40 35.84 -28.08
CA ARG A 26 -5.05 37.14 -28.04
C ARG A 26 -5.58 37.28 -26.61
N ARG A 27 -5.42 38.46 -26.04
CA ARG A 27 -5.91 38.88 -24.72
C ARG A 27 -7.43 38.67 -24.65
N ALA A 28 -7.92 37.97 -23.64
CA ALA A 28 -9.29 38.04 -23.17
C ALA A 28 -9.23 38.30 -21.66
N ASP A 29 -9.76 39.44 -21.26
CA ASP A 29 -9.97 39.81 -19.86
C ASP A 29 -10.86 38.78 -19.18
N THR A 30 -10.48 38.35 -17.98
CA THR A 30 -11.43 37.72 -17.06
C THR A 30 -11.04 38.09 -15.64
N THR A 31 -11.95 38.82 -15.01
CA THR A 31 -11.95 39.34 -13.65
C THR A 31 -11.66 38.23 -12.62
N PRO A 32 -10.88 38.48 -11.56
CA PRO A 32 -10.68 37.48 -10.51
C PRO A 32 -11.94 37.46 -9.61
N THR A 33 -12.77 36.43 -9.76
CA THR A 33 -13.79 36.10 -8.76
C THR A 33 -13.09 35.30 -7.66
N THR A 34 -12.90 35.95 -6.51
CA THR A 34 -12.55 35.33 -5.24
C THR A 34 -13.66 34.37 -4.82
N GLY A 35 -13.55 33.12 -5.23
CA GLY A 35 -14.29 32.00 -4.66
C GLY A 35 -13.36 31.23 -3.74
N ALA A 36 -13.40 31.52 -2.45
CA ALA A 36 -12.82 30.66 -1.44
C ALA A 36 -13.59 29.33 -1.44
N HIS A 37 -13.06 28.31 -2.11
CA HIS A 37 -13.48 26.94 -1.87
C HIS A 37 -12.80 26.45 -0.58
N PRO A 38 -13.55 25.98 0.42
CA PRO A 38 -12.94 25.28 1.53
C PRO A 38 -12.39 23.97 0.97
N ALA A 39 -11.06 23.85 0.93
CA ALA A 39 -10.38 22.62 0.62
C ALA A 39 -10.66 21.61 1.74
N GLY A 40 -11.75 20.86 1.58
CA GLY A 40 -11.89 19.56 2.21
C GLY A 40 -10.80 18.67 1.63
N SER A 41 -9.69 18.57 2.35
CA SER A 41 -8.60 17.64 2.05
C SER A 41 -9.10 16.23 2.26
N ASP A 42 -9.74 15.68 1.23
CA ASP A 42 -10.07 14.25 1.08
C ASP A 42 -8.81 13.46 0.64
N ALA A 43 -7.65 13.84 1.19
CA ALA A 43 -6.38 13.22 0.89
C ALA A 43 -6.35 11.86 1.60
N LYS A 44 -6.45 10.78 0.81
CA LYS A 44 -6.24 9.42 1.30
C LYS A 44 -4.95 9.38 2.14
N PRO A 45 -4.97 8.82 3.36
CA PRO A 45 -3.78 8.76 4.20
C PRO A 45 -2.65 8.07 3.44
N ARG A 46 -1.50 8.75 3.36
CA ARG A 46 -0.32 8.25 2.65
C ARG A 46 0.38 7.23 3.52
N THR A 47 0.67 6.06 2.96
CA THR A 47 1.54 5.07 3.61
C THR A 47 2.93 5.66 3.80
N ARG A 48 3.45 5.61 5.03
CA ARG A 48 4.78 6.13 5.35
C ARG A 48 5.86 5.13 4.90
N LEU A 49 6.97 5.65 4.37
CA LEU A 49 8.15 4.85 4.10
C LEU A 49 8.87 4.53 5.43
N VAL A 50 8.83 3.26 5.80
CA VAL A 50 9.48 2.65 6.97
C VAL A 50 10.10 1.34 6.49
N GLU A 51 11.32 1.02 6.94
CA GLU A 51 11.98 -0.25 6.64
C GLU A 51 11.16 -1.39 7.25
N TRP A 52 10.88 -2.44 6.47
CA TRP A 52 9.95 -3.50 6.89
C TRP A 52 10.36 -4.14 8.21
N HIS A 53 11.66 -4.43 8.37
CA HIS A 53 12.20 -5.00 9.59
C HIS A 53 12.10 -4.10 10.83
N THR A 54 11.95 -2.79 10.67
CA THR A 54 11.81 -1.82 11.78
C THR A 54 10.36 -1.59 12.19
N MET A 55 9.39 -2.07 11.41
CA MET A 55 7.97 -1.93 11.74
C MET A 55 7.66 -2.66 13.04
N THR A 56 6.80 -2.03 13.85
CA THR A 56 6.16 -2.72 14.96
C THR A 56 5.28 -3.87 14.44
N GLY A 57 4.98 -4.86 15.29
CA GLY A 57 4.10 -5.97 14.89
C GLY A 57 2.74 -5.54 14.33
N PRO A 58 1.99 -4.62 14.97
CA PRO A 58 0.73 -4.13 14.44
C PRO A 58 0.88 -3.43 13.09
N GLU A 59 1.89 -2.56 12.94
CA GLU A 59 2.15 -1.85 11.69
C GLU A 59 2.47 -2.84 10.56
N ARG A 60 3.24 -3.88 10.86
CA ARG A 60 3.61 -4.90 9.89
C ARG A 60 2.44 -5.78 9.47
N ILE A 61 1.60 -6.20 10.42
CA ILE A 61 0.38 -6.98 10.13
C ILE A 61 -0.55 -6.16 9.24
N ALA A 62 -0.75 -4.87 9.57
CA ALA A 62 -1.56 -3.97 8.75
C ALA A 62 -0.95 -3.75 7.36
N ALA A 63 0.38 -3.65 7.25
CA ALA A 63 1.08 -3.51 5.98
C ALA A 63 1.05 -4.78 5.12
N TRP A 64 1.00 -5.96 5.75
CA TRP A 64 1.09 -7.26 5.07
C TRP A 64 -0.07 -7.54 4.13
N GLY A 65 -1.31 -7.33 4.57
CA GLY A 65 -2.49 -7.51 3.71
C GLY A 65 -2.41 -6.63 2.47
N GLY A 66 -2.11 -5.34 2.65
CA GLY A 66 -1.94 -4.40 1.54
C GLY A 66 -0.76 -4.73 0.64
N LEU A 67 0.31 -5.34 1.17
CA LEU A 67 1.43 -5.83 0.36
C LEU A 67 1.01 -7.04 -0.48
N CYS A 68 0.31 -8.02 0.10
CA CYS A 68 -0.20 -9.19 -0.63
C CYS A 68 -1.15 -8.80 -1.77
N ASP A 69 -2.09 -7.89 -1.52
CA ASP A 69 -3.01 -7.38 -2.54
C ASP A 69 -2.26 -6.68 -3.67
N TRP A 70 -1.26 -5.88 -3.31
CA TRP A 70 -0.46 -5.14 -4.28
C TRP A 70 0.43 -6.06 -5.10
N VAL A 71 1.06 -7.07 -4.50
CA VAL A 71 1.85 -8.07 -5.23
C VAL A 71 0.95 -8.91 -6.14
N THR A 72 -0.27 -9.24 -5.72
CA THR A 72 -1.27 -9.88 -6.59
C THR A 72 -1.59 -9.02 -7.80
N TRP A 73 -1.91 -7.74 -7.59
CA TRP A 73 -2.11 -6.79 -8.69
C TRP A 73 -0.88 -6.67 -9.59
N LEU A 74 0.32 -6.67 -9.01
CA LEU A 74 1.57 -6.58 -9.75
C LEU A 74 1.79 -7.81 -10.63
N HIS A 75 1.56 -9.00 -10.06
CA HIS A 75 1.62 -10.28 -10.73
C HIS A 75 0.65 -10.29 -11.93
N ASP A 76 -0.61 -9.90 -11.72
CA ASP A 76 -1.62 -9.94 -12.78
C ASP A 76 -1.43 -8.85 -13.86
N ARG A 77 -0.84 -7.70 -13.49
CA ARG A 77 -0.72 -6.55 -14.40
C ARG A 77 0.62 -6.46 -15.15
N TYR A 78 1.72 -6.92 -14.56
CA TYR A 78 3.07 -6.74 -15.10
C TYR A 78 3.78 -8.02 -15.51
N GLU A 79 3.18 -9.19 -15.29
CA GLU A 79 3.83 -10.44 -15.68
C GLU A 79 3.67 -10.75 -17.16
N LEU A 80 4.55 -10.09 -17.93
CA LEU A 80 4.60 -10.11 -19.39
C LEU A 80 5.20 -11.40 -19.98
N ALA A 81 5.91 -12.23 -19.19
CA ALA A 81 6.44 -13.55 -19.60
C ALA A 81 6.89 -14.40 -18.40
N VAL A 82 6.85 -15.74 -18.50
CA VAL A 82 7.21 -16.71 -17.43
C VAL A 82 8.62 -16.48 -16.86
N GLU A 83 9.60 -16.08 -17.67
CA GLU A 83 10.97 -15.83 -17.22
C GLU A 83 11.16 -14.49 -16.50
N SER A 84 10.17 -13.59 -16.53
CA SER A 84 10.20 -12.26 -15.93
C SER A 84 9.09 -12.09 -14.88
N ARG A 85 8.77 -13.18 -14.17
CA ARG A 85 7.77 -13.21 -13.09
C ARG A 85 8.42 -13.09 -11.72
N LEU A 86 7.67 -12.54 -10.77
CA LEU A 86 8.07 -12.66 -9.38
C LEU A 86 7.96 -14.14 -8.94
N PRO A 87 8.88 -14.64 -8.12
CA PRO A 87 8.78 -16.00 -7.63
C PRO A 87 7.52 -16.16 -6.77
N ARG A 88 6.77 -17.25 -6.98
CA ARG A 88 5.58 -17.57 -6.16
C ARG A 88 5.88 -17.72 -4.66
N CYS A 89 7.15 -17.94 -4.30
CA CYS A 89 7.64 -17.97 -2.92
C CYS A 89 8.14 -16.60 -2.42
N TRP A 90 7.80 -15.47 -3.05
CA TRP A 90 8.30 -14.15 -2.65
C TRP A 90 8.10 -13.84 -1.16
N ALA A 91 6.98 -14.29 -0.59
CA ALA A 91 6.63 -14.09 0.83
C ALA A 91 7.57 -14.86 1.80
N GLU A 92 8.37 -15.80 1.30
CA GLU A 92 9.36 -16.54 2.08
C GLU A 92 10.76 -15.90 1.99
N HIS A 93 10.91 -14.81 1.23
CA HIS A 93 12.18 -14.15 0.99
C HIS A 93 12.22 -12.75 1.63
N PRO A 94 12.88 -12.57 2.79
CA PRO A 94 12.85 -11.33 3.56
C PRO A 94 13.38 -10.12 2.81
N GLY A 95 14.49 -10.29 2.08
CA GLY A 95 15.06 -9.22 1.26
C GLY A 95 14.14 -8.81 0.10
N LEU A 96 13.36 -9.75 -0.43
CA LEU A 96 12.38 -9.44 -1.47
C LEU A 96 11.15 -8.74 -0.88
N ILE A 97 10.73 -9.08 0.33
CA ILE A 97 9.66 -8.37 1.06
C ILE A 97 10.04 -6.89 1.25
N GLU A 98 11.27 -6.60 1.67
CA GLU A 98 11.79 -5.22 1.83
C GLU A 98 11.71 -4.43 0.52
N GLU A 99 12.23 -4.99 -0.58
CA GLU A 99 12.22 -4.31 -1.88
C GLU A 99 10.79 -4.09 -2.41
N LEU A 100 9.92 -5.09 -2.28
CA LEU A 100 8.53 -4.99 -2.72
C LEU A 100 7.76 -3.96 -1.89
N TRP A 101 7.98 -3.91 -0.58
CA TRP A 101 7.39 -2.91 0.28
C TRP A 101 7.81 -1.48 -0.11
N ALA A 102 9.11 -1.25 -0.26
CA ALA A 102 9.63 0.05 -0.67
C ALA A 102 9.05 0.47 -2.05
N LEU A 103 8.99 -0.46 -3.00
CA LEU A 103 8.47 -0.22 -4.33
C LEU A 103 6.97 0.09 -4.33
N LYS A 104 6.19 -0.58 -3.46
CA LYS A 104 4.77 -0.29 -3.24
C LYS A 104 4.56 1.11 -2.68
N VAL A 105 5.25 1.45 -1.59
CA VAL A 105 5.11 2.76 -0.93
C VAL A 105 5.52 3.89 -1.87
N TRP A 106 6.59 3.72 -2.64
CA TRP A 106 7.01 4.72 -3.63
C TRP A 106 5.96 4.91 -4.74
N ARG A 107 5.28 3.84 -5.18
CA ARG A 107 4.15 3.96 -6.11
C ARG A 107 3.02 4.81 -5.51
N GLU A 108 2.64 4.52 -4.28
CA GLU A 108 1.57 5.26 -3.57
C GLU A 108 1.95 6.72 -3.39
N GLU A 109 3.24 7.01 -3.15
CA GLU A 109 3.77 8.36 -3.09
C GLU A 109 3.61 9.12 -4.42
N ILE A 110 3.98 8.49 -5.54
CA ILE A 110 3.93 9.10 -6.87
C ILE A 110 2.48 9.35 -7.31
N TYR A 111 1.62 8.33 -7.20
CA TYR A 111 0.26 8.40 -7.72
C TYR A 111 -0.75 8.98 -6.73
N GLY A 112 -0.41 9.03 -5.44
CA GLY A 112 -1.19 9.71 -4.40
C GLY A 112 -0.79 11.17 -4.17
N ALA A 113 0.21 11.69 -4.89
CA ALA A 113 0.57 13.11 -4.85
C ALA A 113 -0.55 13.99 -5.43
N ALA A 114 -0.68 15.21 -4.89
CA ALA A 114 -1.58 16.22 -5.44
C ALA A 114 -1.22 16.54 -6.90
N LEU A 115 -2.22 16.92 -7.72
CA LEU A 115 -2.04 17.08 -9.17
C LEU A 115 -0.93 18.06 -9.56
N ASP A 116 -0.71 19.10 -8.74
CA ASP A 116 0.35 20.09 -8.91
C ASP A 116 1.75 19.58 -8.50
N GLN A 117 1.81 18.48 -7.76
CA GLN A 117 3.03 17.80 -7.30
C GLN A 117 3.38 16.57 -8.14
N GLN A 118 2.50 16.14 -9.05
CA GLN A 118 2.73 14.97 -9.88
C GLN A 118 3.79 15.26 -10.95
N VAL A 119 4.90 14.53 -10.89
CA VAL A 119 5.99 14.62 -11.88
C VAL A 119 6.06 13.31 -12.68
N GLY A 120 5.74 13.36 -13.97
CA GLY A 120 5.72 12.17 -14.83
C GLY A 120 7.06 11.41 -14.92
N GLN A 121 8.18 12.09 -14.65
CA GLN A 121 9.50 11.45 -14.58
C GLN A 121 9.60 10.44 -13.43
N ALA A 122 8.98 10.71 -12.29
CA ALA A 122 9.00 9.80 -11.15
C ALA A 122 8.31 8.47 -11.49
N ALA A 123 7.19 8.52 -12.23
CA ALA A 123 6.52 7.32 -12.73
C ALA A 123 7.43 6.49 -13.67
N ARG A 124 8.21 7.13 -14.55
CA ARG A 124 9.15 6.41 -15.44
C ARG A 124 10.29 5.75 -14.66
N TYR A 125 10.81 6.41 -13.62
CA TYR A 125 11.82 5.81 -12.75
C TYR A 125 11.26 4.63 -11.97
N TRP A 126 10.06 4.75 -11.43
CA TRP A 126 9.38 3.65 -10.75
C TRP A 126 9.24 2.41 -11.64
N HIS A 127 8.83 2.57 -12.91
CA HIS A 127 8.75 1.45 -13.86
C HIS A 127 10.12 0.84 -14.23
N THR A 128 11.20 1.59 -14.04
CA THR A 128 12.57 1.08 -14.28
C THR A 128 13.02 0.25 -13.10
N GLU A 129 12.85 0.76 -11.87
CA GLU A 129 13.15 0.01 -10.65
C GLU A 129 12.29 -1.23 -10.49
N LEU A 130 11.01 -1.18 -10.87
CA LEU A 130 10.16 -2.38 -10.91
C LEU A 130 10.80 -3.51 -11.74
N ARG A 131 11.29 -3.19 -12.95
CA ARG A 131 11.93 -4.20 -13.81
C ARG A 131 13.24 -4.71 -13.20
N THR A 132 13.99 -3.84 -12.54
CA THR A 132 15.22 -4.21 -11.82
C THR A 132 14.91 -5.19 -10.67
N VAL A 133 13.93 -4.87 -9.81
CA VAL A 133 13.50 -5.74 -8.70
C VAL A 133 13.02 -7.09 -9.22
N VAL A 134 12.16 -7.11 -10.23
CA VAL A 134 11.64 -8.37 -10.82
C VAL A 134 12.78 -9.22 -11.41
N ALA A 135 13.71 -8.61 -12.14
CA ALA A 135 14.86 -9.33 -12.69
C ALA A 135 15.78 -9.88 -11.58
N ASN A 136 15.99 -9.13 -10.51
CA ASN A 136 16.82 -9.52 -9.39
C ASN A 136 16.14 -10.52 -8.44
N ALA A 137 14.81 -10.55 -8.37
CA ALA A 137 14.03 -11.45 -7.53
C ALA A 137 14.48 -12.91 -7.66
N THR A 138 14.64 -13.35 -8.91
CA THR A 138 15.04 -14.73 -9.23
C THR A 138 16.56 -14.94 -9.25
N ALA A 139 17.33 -13.88 -9.48
CA ALA A 139 18.79 -13.93 -9.56
C ALA A 139 19.50 -13.82 -8.21
N VAL A 140 18.89 -13.14 -7.23
CA VAL A 140 19.49 -12.80 -5.93
C VAL A 140 18.77 -13.51 -4.79
N TYR A 141 17.45 -13.43 -4.75
CA TYR A 141 16.67 -13.89 -3.59
C TYR A 141 16.21 -15.34 -3.70
N ALA A 142 15.73 -15.75 -4.88
CA ALA A 142 15.11 -17.06 -5.11
C ALA A 142 16.00 -17.99 -5.98
N THR A 143 17.32 -17.93 -5.80
CA THR A 143 18.30 -18.63 -6.66
C THR A 143 18.13 -20.16 -6.69
N ALA A 144 17.79 -20.77 -5.55
CA ALA A 144 17.52 -22.20 -5.42
C ALA A 144 16.08 -22.59 -5.83
N CYS A 145 15.17 -21.63 -5.93
CA CYS A 145 13.75 -21.82 -6.22
C CYS A 145 13.45 -21.85 -7.74
N ARG A 146 14.45 -21.54 -8.59
CA ARG A 146 14.39 -21.48 -10.06
C ARG A 146 13.89 -22.75 -10.75
N THR A 147 14.04 -23.91 -10.13
CA THR A 147 13.76 -25.22 -10.72
C THR A 147 12.47 -25.87 -10.23
N GLY A 148 11.87 -25.40 -9.13
CA GLY A 148 10.79 -26.12 -8.44
C GLY A 148 9.41 -25.46 -8.43
N HIS A 149 9.30 -24.14 -8.65
CA HIS A 149 8.05 -23.39 -8.46
C HIS A 149 7.49 -22.77 -9.74
N ARG A 150 7.45 -23.53 -10.84
CA ARG A 150 6.70 -23.12 -12.04
C ARG A 150 5.24 -23.52 -11.88
N GLY A 151 4.42 -22.61 -11.36
CA GLY A 151 2.98 -22.80 -11.34
C GLY A 151 2.34 -22.49 -12.71
N GLN A 152 1.11 -22.95 -12.92
CA GLN A 152 0.34 -22.69 -14.14
C GLN A 152 0.15 -21.18 -14.41
N GLU A 153 -0.09 -20.83 -15.66
CA GLU A 153 -0.23 -19.45 -16.17
C GLU A 153 -1.56 -18.77 -15.78
N PHE A 154 -2.15 -19.11 -14.65
CA PHE A 154 -3.37 -18.46 -14.18
C PHE A 154 -3.04 -17.13 -13.47
N PRO A 155 -3.95 -16.13 -13.53
CA PRO A 155 -3.86 -14.94 -12.70
C PRO A 155 -3.70 -15.32 -11.23
N ALA A 156 -2.81 -14.65 -10.51
CA ALA A 156 -2.58 -14.90 -9.09
C ALA A 156 -3.84 -14.64 -8.26
N ALA A 157 -4.68 -13.67 -8.65
CA ALA A 157 -5.95 -13.41 -7.98
C ALA A 157 -6.93 -14.59 -8.01
N GLU A 158 -6.83 -15.48 -9.01
CA GLU A 158 -7.72 -16.63 -9.17
C GLU A 158 -7.18 -17.91 -8.49
N ASP A 159 -5.88 -17.93 -8.16
CA ASP A 159 -5.21 -19.05 -7.51
C ASP A 159 -5.39 -19.00 -5.98
N ARG A 160 -6.47 -19.63 -5.48
CA ARG A 160 -6.82 -19.61 -4.05
C ARG A 160 -5.75 -20.21 -3.13
N GLU A 161 -5.04 -21.24 -3.59
CA GLU A 161 -3.99 -21.86 -2.79
C GLU A 161 -2.77 -20.93 -2.68
N LEU A 162 -2.41 -20.25 -3.78
CA LEU A 162 -1.35 -19.25 -3.78
C LEU A 162 -1.69 -18.05 -2.91
N GLN A 163 -2.92 -17.53 -3.01
CA GLN A 163 -3.39 -16.42 -2.16
C GLN A 163 -3.34 -16.81 -0.69
N LYS A 164 -3.87 -17.98 -0.32
CA LYS A 164 -3.81 -18.49 1.05
C LYS A 164 -2.36 -18.62 1.54
N ARG A 165 -1.45 -19.14 0.71
CA ARG A 165 -0.03 -19.25 1.06
C ARG A 165 0.62 -17.89 1.32
N TRP A 166 0.28 -16.86 0.54
CA TRP A 166 0.81 -15.51 0.76
C TRP A 166 0.25 -14.86 2.02
N THR A 167 -1.06 -14.98 2.25
CA THR A 167 -1.70 -14.45 3.45
C THR A 167 -1.18 -15.12 4.72
N ASP A 168 -1.01 -16.45 4.69
CA ASP A 168 -0.55 -17.25 5.84
C ASP A 168 0.98 -17.24 6.03
N ALA A 169 1.74 -16.71 5.07
CA ALA A 169 3.19 -16.64 5.18
C ALA A 169 3.61 -15.73 6.33
N ASP A 170 4.71 -16.10 6.98
CA ASP A 170 5.21 -15.40 8.16
C ASP A 170 5.80 -14.02 7.78
N PRO A 171 5.18 -12.89 8.17
CA PRO A 171 5.70 -11.56 7.89
C PRO A 171 7.00 -11.25 8.67
N TRP A 172 7.42 -12.14 9.58
CA TRP A 172 8.65 -12.08 10.36
C TRP A 172 9.77 -12.94 9.80
N ALA A 173 9.52 -13.71 8.74
CA ALA A 173 10.47 -14.65 8.17
C ALA A 173 11.83 -13.99 7.94
N GLY A 174 12.90 -14.65 8.41
CA GLY A 174 14.30 -14.31 8.14
C GLY A 174 14.85 -12.99 8.70
N ILE A 175 14.11 -12.29 9.57
CA ILE A 175 14.66 -11.15 10.32
C ILE A 175 15.56 -11.67 11.45
N PRO A 176 16.83 -11.22 11.55
CA PRO A 176 17.72 -11.66 12.61
C PRO A 176 17.12 -11.40 14.01
N GLY A 177 17.18 -12.41 14.88
CA GLY A 177 16.62 -12.35 16.23
C GLY A 177 17.09 -11.15 17.07
N ARG A 178 18.28 -10.60 16.82
CA ARG A 178 18.76 -9.36 17.47
C ARG A 178 17.95 -8.11 17.10
N LEU A 179 17.44 -8.04 15.87
CA LEU A 179 16.58 -6.95 15.42
C LEU A 179 15.16 -7.15 15.97
N LEU A 180 14.70 -8.40 16.07
CA LEU A 180 13.45 -8.74 16.74
C LEU A 180 13.51 -8.44 18.25
N ALA A 181 14.63 -8.73 18.92
CA ALA A 181 14.85 -8.51 20.34
C ALA A 181 14.84 -7.03 20.75
N ALA A 182 15.35 -6.15 19.89
CA ALA A 182 15.26 -4.69 20.08
C ALA A 182 13.79 -4.19 20.07
N HIS A 183 12.87 -4.99 19.53
CA HIS A 183 11.43 -4.76 19.53
C HIS A 183 10.67 -5.76 20.43
N ALA A 184 11.37 -6.64 21.17
CA ALA A 184 10.75 -7.69 21.96
C ALA A 184 10.19 -7.21 23.29
N ASP A 185 10.61 -6.05 23.79
CA ASP A 185 9.89 -5.33 24.85
C ASP A 185 8.49 -4.89 24.40
N THR A 186 8.15 -5.08 23.11
CA THR A 186 6.81 -4.92 22.51
C THR A 186 6.20 -6.24 22.00
N ALA A 187 6.89 -7.40 22.12
CA ALA A 187 6.55 -8.63 21.40
C ALA A 187 5.76 -9.70 22.16
N GLU A 188 5.60 -9.64 23.48
CA GLU A 188 4.55 -10.47 24.14
C GLU A 188 3.13 -10.07 23.68
N ALA A 189 3.02 -8.93 22.97
CA ALA A 189 1.80 -8.37 22.41
C ALA A 189 1.84 -8.18 20.88
N GLY A 190 2.62 -8.99 20.17
CA GLY A 190 2.77 -8.93 18.71
C GLY A 190 2.44 -10.23 18.00
N SER A 191 1.76 -11.17 18.65
CA SER A 191 1.22 -12.34 17.94
C SER A 191 0.19 -11.87 16.89
N PRO A 192 0.09 -12.47 15.70
CA PRO A 192 -0.92 -12.09 14.70
C PRO A 192 -2.35 -12.10 15.24
N ASP A 193 -2.58 -12.78 16.37
CA ASP A 193 -3.86 -12.85 17.07
C ASP A 193 -3.94 -11.99 18.35
N ARG A 194 -2.90 -11.23 18.72
CA ARG A 194 -2.87 -10.45 19.97
C ARG A 194 -2.14 -9.10 19.85
N LEU A 195 -2.79 -8.04 20.34
CA LEU A 195 -2.27 -6.67 20.43
C LEU A 195 -2.36 -6.16 21.89
N THR A 196 -1.51 -5.22 22.30
CA THR A 196 -1.68 -4.47 23.57
C THR A 196 -2.75 -3.40 23.45
N ALA A 197 -3.28 -2.95 24.59
CA ALA A 197 -4.06 -1.71 24.68
C ALA A 197 -3.35 -0.51 24.02
N ALA A 198 -2.06 -0.32 24.32
CA ALA A 198 -1.27 0.79 23.79
C ALA A 198 -1.17 0.78 22.26
N GLN A 199 -1.00 -0.40 21.65
CA GLN A 199 -0.96 -0.54 20.19
C GLN A 199 -2.32 -0.28 19.56
N MET A 200 -3.42 -0.75 20.16
CA MET A 200 -4.76 -0.48 19.65
C MET A 200 -5.13 1.00 19.82
N ASP A 201 -4.72 1.64 20.91
CA ASP A 201 -4.93 3.07 21.15
C ASP A 201 -4.13 3.93 20.16
N ASP A 202 -2.87 3.57 19.86
CA ASP A 202 -2.10 4.19 18.80
C ASP A 202 -2.76 3.99 17.42
N ALA A 203 -3.23 2.78 17.11
CA ALA A 203 -3.95 2.51 15.87
C ALA A 203 -5.26 3.32 15.74
N ARG A 204 -5.98 3.52 16.85
CA ARG A 204 -7.17 4.39 16.92
C ARG A 204 -6.81 5.86 16.74
N ALA A 205 -5.78 6.33 17.44
CA ALA A 205 -5.29 7.71 17.31
C ALA A 205 -4.85 8.03 15.88
N ARG A 206 -4.36 7.03 15.15
CA ARG A 206 -3.98 7.10 13.74
C ARG A 206 -5.14 6.88 12.76
N GLY A 207 -6.34 6.58 13.24
CA GLY A 207 -7.52 6.30 12.41
C GLY A 207 -7.44 4.99 11.62
N LEU A 208 -6.50 4.09 11.96
CA LEU A 208 -6.36 2.77 11.36
C LEU A 208 -7.30 1.75 11.99
N ALA A 209 -7.72 2.00 13.23
CA ALA A 209 -8.60 1.15 14.00
C ALA A 209 -9.90 1.90 14.31
N THR A 210 -11.03 1.33 13.90
CA THR A 210 -12.35 1.95 14.06
C THR A 210 -13.21 1.08 14.98
N PRO A 211 -13.71 1.60 16.13
CA PRO A 211 -14.63 0.85 16.98
C PRO A 211 -15.95 0.61 16.23
N ILE A 212 -16.65 -0.48 16.56
CA ILE A 212 -17.95 -0.78 15.95
C ILE A 212 -18.97 0.35 16.19
N SER A 213 -18.88 1.00 17.34
CA SER A 213 -19.57 2.25 17.63
C SER A 213 -18.92 2.96 18.83
N PRO A 214 -19.21 4.26 19.03
CA PRO A 214 -18.76 4.99 20.21
C PRO A 214 -19.25 4.39 21.55
N GLY A 215 -20.39 3.69 21.53
CA GLY A 215 -21.00 3.09 22.73
C GLY A 215 -20.52 1.68 23.06
N ILE A 216 -19.81 1.03 22.12
CA ILE A 216 -19.27 -0.32 22.29
C ILE A 216 -17.81 -0.28 21.84
N PRO A 217 -16.90 0.27 22.67
CA PRO A 217 -15.50 0.38 22.32
C PRO A 217 -14.78 -0.96 22.37
N GLU A 218 -15.45 -2.04 22.78
CA GLU A 218 -14.86 -3.35 23.06
C GLU A 218 -14.53 -4.14 21.79
N TYR A 219 -15.20 -3.81 20.69
CA TYR A 219 -14.97 -4.40 19.36
C TYR A 219 -14.46 -3.34 18.40
N VAL A 220 -13.33 -3.63 17.77
CA VAL A 220 -12.62 -2.72 16.89
C VAL A 220 -12.29 -3.41 15.59
N ARG A 221 -12.52 -2.73 14.48
CA ARG A 221 -12.03 -3.15 13.18
C ARG A 221 -10.66 -2.55 12.93
N PHE A 222 -9.67 -3.40 12.74
CA PHE A 222 -8.28 -3.02 12.47
C PHE A 222 -7.69 -4.02 11.47
N ALA A 223 -7.05 -3.53 10.41
CA ALA A 223 -6.52 -4.35 9.30
C ALA A 223 -7.57 -5.32 8.70
N ASP A 224 -8.78 -4.80 8.43
CA ASP A 224 -9.93 -5.52 7.85
C ASP A 224 -10.41 -6.76 8.63
N THR A 225 -9.96 -6.94 9.87
CA THR A 225 -10.46 -7.97 10.79
C THR A 225 -10.98 -7.35 12.08
N TRP A 226 -11.84 -8.09 12.78
CA TRP A 226 -12.35 -7.70 14.08
C TRP A 226 -11.40 -8.11 15.21
N TRP A 227 -11.27 -7.22 16.18
CA TRP A 227 -10.51 -7.38 17.40
C TRP A 227 -11.42 -7.11 18.59
N ALA A 228 -11.29 -7.91 19.64
CA ALA A 228 -12.01 -7.76 20.89
C ALA A 228 -11.04 -7.54 22.05
N VAL A 229 -11.40 -6.67 22.99
CA VAL A 229 -10.63 -6.51 24.22
C VAL A 229 -10.93 -7.68 25.18
N ASP A 230 -9.88 -8.27 25.72
CA ASP A 230 -9.91 -9.33 26.73
C ASP A 230 -9.96 -8.72 28.14
N ILE A 231 -10.27 -9.54 29.15
CA ILE A 231 -10.36 -9.13 30.55
C ILE A 231 -9.05 -8.52 31.09
N ASP A 232 -7.91 -8.94 30.54
CA ASP A 232 -6.59 -8.44 30.89
C ASP A 232 -6.22 -7.14 30.15
N GLY A 233 -7.14 -6.58 29.36
CA GLY A 233 -6.93 -5.37 28.56
C GLY A 233 -6.10 -5.59 27.30
N ALA A 234 -5.74 -6.84 26.98
CA ALA A 234 -5.15 -7.19 25.70
C ALA A 234 -6.22 -7.26 24.61
N TRP A 235 -5.85 -7.02 23.37
CA TRP A 235 -6.73 -7.12 22.21
C TRP A 235 -6.48 -8.44 21.51
N LEU A 236 -7.52 -9.21 21.24
CA LEU A 236 -7.45 -10.51 20.58
C LEU A 236 -8.18 -10.46 19.24
N ARG A 237 -7.60 -11.08 18.22
CA ARG A 237 -8.25 -11.21 16.92
C ARG A 237 -9.45 -12.14 17.05
N VAL A 238 -10.59 -11.68 16.54
CA VAL A 238 -11.80 -12.50 16.47
C VAL A 238 -11.65 -13.45 15.29
N VAL A 239 -11.51 -14.75 15.58
CA VAL A 239 -11.38 -15.80 14.55
C VAL A 239 -12.65 -16.64 14.38
N ASN A 240 -13.65 -16.45 15.24
CA ASN A 240 -14.93 -17.16 15.12
C ASN A 240 -15.76 -16.56 13.97
N GLU A 241 -15.98 -17.35 12.91
CA GLU A 241 -16.70 -16.95 11.70
C GLU A 241 -18.13 -16.46 11.98
N GLU A 242 -18.86 -17.11 12.89
CA GLU A 242 -20.22 -16.70 13.25
C GLU A 242 -20.22 -15.33 13.94
N LEU A 243 -19.24 -15.12 14.83
CA LEU A 243 -19.09 -13.84 15.52
C LEU A 243 -18.64 -12.74 14.54
N LEU A 244 -17.73 -13.03 13.61
CA LEU A 244 -17.30 -12.11 12.57
C LEU A 244 -18.48 -11.63 11.73
N ALA A 245 -19.30 -12.55 11.21
CA ALA A 245 -20.49 -12.21 10.44
C ALA A 245 -21.47 -11.33 11.23
N ARG A 246 -21.69 -11.65 12.51
CA ARG A 246 -22.54 -10.86 13.40
C ARG A 246 -21.98 -9.45 13.66
N LEU A 247 -20.66 -9.30 13.77
CA LEU A 247 -20.00 -8.02 13.96
C LEU A 247 -20.08 -7.16 12.69
N ASP A 248 -19.92 -7.74 11.51
CA ASP A 248 -20.10 -7.04 10.24
C ASP A 248 -21.55 -6.57 10.05
N ASP A 249 -22.53 -7.43 10.32
CA ASP A 249 -23.95 -7.07 10.28
C ASP A 249 -24.31 -5.98 11.30
N ALA A 250 -23.71 -6.04 12.50
CA ALA A 250 -23.90 -5.03 13.52
C ALA A 250 -23.27 -3.69 13.10
N ALA A 251 -22.05 -3.70 12.57
CA ALA A 251 -21.37 -2.51 12.08
C ALA A 251 -22.14 -1.85 10.93
N ALA A 252 -22.66 -2.64 9.98
CA ALA A 252 -23.47 -2.15 8.88
C ALA A 252 -24.77 -1.48 9.36
N ARG A 253 -25.46 -2.09 10.33
CA ARG A 253 -26.67 -1.51 10.93
C ARG A 253 -26.39 -0.21 11.67
N MET A 254 -25.28 -0.14 12.40
CA MET A 254 -24.89 1.07 13.15
C MET A 254 -24.51 2.20 12.20
N ALA A 255 -23.71 1.92 11.16
CA ALA A 255 -23.38 2.90 10.13
C ALA A 255 -24.63 3.44 9.42
N ALA A 256 -25.60 2.58 9.10
CA ALA A 256 -26.88 2.99 8.52
C ALA A 256 -27.70 3.89 9.46
N ALA A 257 -27.67 3.61 10.77
CA ALA A 257 -28.35 4.43 11.78
C ALA A 257 -27.70 5.81 11.93
N ASP A 258 -26.37 5.87 11.98
CA ASP A 258 -25.61 7.13 12.08
C ASP A 258 -25.80 8.01 10.84
N ASP A 259 -25.80 7.40 9.65
CA ASP A 259 -26.13 8.07 8.39
C ASP A 259 -27.55 8.65 8.39
N ALA A 260 -28.53 7.87 8.86
CA ALA A 260 -29.91 8.33 9.00
C ALA A 260 -30.02 9.51 9.99
N ALA A 261 -29.34 9.43 11.13
CA ALA A 261 -29.31 10.50 12.13
C ALA A 261 -28.61 11.77 11.61
N ARG A 262 -27.55 11.63 10.81
CA ARG A 262 -26.88 12.76 10.15
C ARG A 262 -27.80 13.45 9.15
N ARG A 263 -28.46 12.69 8.26
CA ARG A 263 -29.45 13.23 7.29
C ARG A 263 -30.59 13.95 7.98
N TYR A 264 -31.09 13.40 9.10
CA TYR A 264 -32.15 14.04 9.88
C TYR A 264 -31.71 15.40 10.46
N ARG A 265 -30.50 15.47 11.03
CA ARG A 265 -29.93 16.73 11.56
C ARG A 265 -29.75 17.78 10.47
N GLU A 266 -29.23 17.40 9.31
CA GLU A 266 -29.05 18.30 8.16
C GLU A 266 -30.39 18.84 7.62
N ALA A 267 -31.42 17.99 7.56
CA ALA A 267 -32.76 18.41 7.13
C ALA A 267 -33.41 19.41 8.12
N THR A 268 -33.21 19.20 9.43
CA THR A 268 -33.78 20.08 10.45
C THR A 268 -33.02 21.40 10.62
N THR A 269 -31.69 21.42 10.46
CA THR A 269 -30.90 22.66 10.48
C THR A 269 -31.07 23.47 9.19
N GLY A 270 -31.13 22.81 8.02
CA GLY A 270 -31.40 23.47 6.74
C GLY A 270 -32.79 24.10 6.64
N THR A 271 -33.77 23.56 7.35
CA THR A 271 -35.13 24.13 7.42
C THR A 271 -35.17 25.41 8.26
N LYS A 272 -34.35 25.51 9.32
CA LYS A 272 -34.28 26.72 10.18
C LYS A 272 -33.64 27.94 9.49
N SER A 273 -32.77 27.73 8.50
CA SER A 273 -32.11 28.83 7.76
C SER A 273 -32.94 29.41 6.60
N ARG A 274 -34.10 28.84 6.25
CA ARG A 274 -34.97 29.33 5.15
C ARG A 274 -36.14 30.22 5.60
N THR A 275 -36.26 30.49 6.90
CA THR A 275 -37.38 31.25 7.49
C THR A 275 -37.00 32.59 8.14
N ASN A 276 -35.79 33.10 7.88
CA ASN A 276 -35.40 34.50 8.15
C ASN A 276 -34.99 35.16 6.83
#